data_AF-A0A918QS37-F1
#
_entry.id   AF-A0A918QS37-F1
#
_cell.length_a   1.000
_cell.length_b   1.000
_cell.length_c   1.000
_cell.angle_alpha   90.00
_cell.angle_beta   90.00
_cell.angle_gamma   90.00
#
_symmetry.space_group_name_H-M   'P 1'
#
loop_
_entity.id
_entity.type
_entity.pdbx_description
1 polymer ?
#
loop_
_entity_poly.entity_id
_entity_poly.type
_entity_poly.pdbx_seq_one_letter_code
_entity_poly.pdbx_strand_id
1 'polypeptide(L)'
;MGVNAYLQQAYNTESYRNMYSTEQLEIAANMPVWVTAAFAIAVFGGALAAIGLLLRKSWSVKLWLLSLLAVIIQMGYILINGYASSMVMTIMIIVFALFFVWFARKSESKGWLS
;
A
#
# COMPACT_ATOMS: atom_id res chain seq x y z
N MET A 1 9.80 -0.72 -2.69
CA MET A 1 9.65 0.76 -2.63
C MET A 1 8.61 1.23 -1.60
N GLY A 2 7.45 0.57 -1.45
CA GLY A 2 6.39 1.04 -0.54
C GLY A 2 6.81 1.26 0.93
N VAL A 3 7.49 0.29 1.55
CA VAL A 3 7.99 0.44 2.94
C VAL A 3 8.95 1.62 3.08
N ASN A 4 9.86 1.80 2.12
CA ASN A 4 10.78 2.93 2.11
C ASN A 4 10.03 4.27 2.01
N ALA A 5 9.01 4.37 1.14
CA ALA A 5 8.20 5.58 1.04
C ALA A 5 7.48 5.92 2.36
N TYR A 6 6.92 4.91 3.04
CA TYR A 6 6.32 5.09 4.37
C TYR A 6 7.33 5.61 5.39
N LEU A 7 8.52 5.02 5.46
CA LEU A 7 9.55 5.45 6.41
C LEU A 7 10.04 6.87 6.11
N GLN A 8 10.24 7.22 4.83
CA GLN A 8 10.65 8.56 4.42
C GLN A 8 9.63 9.63 4.82
N GLN A 9 8.33 9.34 4.67
CA GLN A 9 7.24 10.19 5.13
C GLN A 9 7.18 10.26 6.66
N ALA A 10 7.21 9.12 7.36
CA ALA A 10 7.08 9.05 8.82
C ALA A 10 8.20 9.80 9.55
N TYR A 11 9.44 9.72 9.04
CA TYR A 11 10.57 10.46 9.57
C TYR A 11 10.72 11.86 8.97
N ASN A 12 9.83 12.26 8.07
CA ASN A 12 9.84 13.55 7.38
C ASN A 12 11.25 13.92 6.87
N THR A 13 11.88 12.97 6.17
CA THR A 13 13.27 13.06 5.69
C THR A 13 13.45 14.16 4.64
N GLU A 14 14.68 14.64 4.44
CA GLU A 14 14.98 15.62 3.36
C GLU A 14 14.59 15.09 1.98
N SER A 15 14.88 13.81 1.70
CA SER A 15 14.48 13.14 0.45
C SER A 15 12.97 13.22 0.23
N TYR A 16 12.15 13.03 1.28
CA TYR A 16 10.71 13.14 1.20
C TYR A 16 10.28 14.58 0.89
N ARG A 17 10.83 15.57 1.61
CA ARG A 17 10.48 16.99 1.41
C ARG A 17 10.82 17.49 0.00
N ASN A 18 11.91 16.99 -0.57
CA ASN A 18 12.34 17.38 -1.91
C ASN A 18 11.53 16.71 -3.05
N MET A 19 10.73 15.68 -2.74
CA MET A 19 9.90 14.99 -3.74
C MET A 19 8.52 15.63 -3.96
N TYR A 20 8.05 16.47 -3.03
CA TYR A 20 6.68 16.98 -3.02
C TYR A 20 6.65 18.51 -2.93
N SER A 21 5.59 19.13 -3.45
CA SER A 21 5.35 20.56 -3.27
C SER A 21 4.98 20.88 -1.81
N THR A 22 5.12 22.15 -1.42
CA THR A 22 4.69 22.61 -0.08
C THR A 22 3.23 22.26 0.21
N GLU A 23 2.35 22.44 -0.77
CA GLU A 23 0.92 22.09 -0.67
C GLU A 23 0.71 20.59 -0.42
N GLN A 24 1.44 19.73 -1.12
CA GLN A 24 1.35 18.28 -0.93
C GLN A 24 1.86 17.83 0.44
N LEU A 25 2.92 18.49 0.95
CA LEU A 25 3.44 18.24 2.29
C LEU A 25 2.45 18.68 3.37
N GLU A 26 1.77 19.81 3.19
CA GLU A 26 0.72 20.27 4.12
C GLU A 26 -0.47 19.31 4.15
N ILE A 27 -0.92 18.81 2.99
CA ILE A 27 -1.96 17.77 2.92
C ILE A 27 -1.52 16.51 3.67
N ALA A 28 -0.29 16.05 3.44
CA ALA A 28 0.24 14.86 4.08
C ALA A 28 0.41 15.03 5.61
N ALA A 29 0.81 16.22 6.07
CA ALA A 29 0.96 16.53 7.49
C ALA A 29 -0.37 16.59 8.24
N ASN A 30 -1.45 17.02 7.57
CA ASN A 30 -2.80 17.10 8.13
C ASN A 30 -3.64 15.84 7.86
N MET A 31 -3.02 14.78 7.34
CA MET A 31 -3.75 13.58 6.98
C MET A 31 -4.28 12.86 8.23
N PRO A 32 -5.54 12.38 8.25
CA PRO A 32 -6.08 11.70 9.40
C PRO A 32 -5.25 10.47 9.78
N VAL A 33 -5.06 10.25 11.09
CA VAL A 33 -4.21 9.16 11.62
C VAL A 33 -4.63 7.79 11.07
N TRP A 34 -5.93 7.56 10.86
CA TRP A 34 -6.43 6.29 10.32
C TRP A 34 -6.05 6.06 8.85
N VAL A 35 -5.87 7.13 8.05
CA VAL A 35 -5.39 7.02 6.65
C VAL A 35 -3.91 6.63 6.64
N THR A 36 -3.12 7.25 7.52
CA THR A 36 -1.70 6.90 7.71
C THR A 36 -1.53 5.48 8.23
N ALA A 37 -2.41 5.03 9.14
CA ALA A 37 -2.44 3.64 9.60
C ALA A 37 -2.81 2.68 8.46
N ALA A 38 -3.78 3.03 7.61
CA ALA A 38 -4.11 2.26 6.42
C ALA A 38 -2.89 2.18 5.47
N PHE A 39 -2.14 3.27 5.30
CA PHE A 39 -0.90 3.25 4.52
C PHE A 39 0.12 2.27 5.09
N ALA A 40 0.35 2.28 6.41
CA ALA A 40 1.24 1.34 7.07
C ALA A 40 0.80 -0.12 6.81
N ILE A 41 -0.47 -0.43 7.02
CA ILE A 41 -1.02 -1.78 6.81
C ILE A 41 -0.88 -2.19 5.34
N ALA A 42 -1.13 -1.28 4.40
CA ALA A 42 -0.99 -1.55 2.98
C ALA A 42 0.45 -1.96 2.63
N VAL A 43 1.45 -1.20 3.07
CA VAL A 43 2.86 -1.44 2.70
C VAL A 43 3.49 -2.59 3.47
N PHE A 44 3.32 -2.67 4.79
CA PHE A 44 3.92 -3.72 5.60
C PHE A 44 3.16 -5.04 5.42
N GLY A 45 1.83 -5.00 5.35
CA GLY A 45 1.01 -6.16 5.04
C GLY A 45 1.34 -6.73 3.67
N GLY A 46 1.47 -5.88 2.64
CA GLY A 46 1.88 -6.32 1.30
C GLY A 46 3.30 -6.89 1.26
N ALA A 47 4.25 -6.28 1.97
CA ALA A 47 5.62 -6.80 2.07
C ALA A 47 5.67 -8.18 2.76
N LEU A 48 5.00 -8.33 3.89
CA LEU A 48 4.91 -9.62 4.59
C LEU A 48 4.17 -10.66 3.76
N ALA A 49 3.10 -10.28 3.05
CA ALA A 49 2.39 -11.16 2.14
C ALA A 49 3.26 -11.64 0.99
N ALA A 50 4.08 -10.75 0.41
CA ALA A 50 5.05 -11.12 -0.63
C ALA A 50 6.09 -12.11 -0.10
N ILE A 51 6.63 -11.90 1.11
CA ILE A 51 7.53 -12.85 1.76
C ILE A 51 6.82 -14.20 1.96
N GLY A 52 5.60 -14.20 2.49
CA GLY A 52 4.81 -15.42 2.68
C GLY A 52 4.55 -16.18 1.38
N LEU A 53 4.32 -15.46 0.28
CA LEU A 53 4.10 -16.04 -1.04
C LEU A 53 5.38 -16.72 -1.57
N LEU A 54 6.54 -16.08 -1.41
CA LEU A 54 7.85 -16.66 -1.75
C LEU A 54 8.17 -17.89 -0.91
N LEU A 55 7.81 -17.86 0.38
CA LEU A 55 7.92 -18.98 1.30
C LEU A 55 6.83 -20.05 1.11
N ARG A 56 5.96 -19.89 0.10
CA ARG A 56 4.85 -20.79 -0.23
C ARG A 56 3.93 -21.06 0.96
N LYS A 57 3.53 -20.02 1.69
CA LYS A 57 2.63 -20.15 2.84
C LYS A 57 1.23 -19.64 2.54
N SER A 58 0.22 -20.44 2.90
CA SER A 58 -1.20 -20.12 2.72
C SER A 58 -1.64 -18.85 3.45
N TRP A 59 -1.01 -18.48 4.56
CA TRP A 59 -1.31 -17.22 5.26
C TRP A 59 -1.04 -15.96 4.43
N SER A 60 -0.23 -16.05 3.37
CA SER A 60 0.04 -14.93 2.46
C SER A 60 -1.22 -14.40 1.79
N VAL A 61 -2.20 -15.27 1.51
CA VAL A 61 -3.49 -14.88 0.90
C VAL A 61 -4.25 -13.93 1.82
N LYS A 62 -4.29 -14.23 3.12
CA LYS A 62 -4.98 -13.39 4.12
C LYS A 62 -4.32 -12.01 4.24
N LEU A 63 -2.99 -11.95 4.23
CA LEU A 63 -2.28 -10.67 4.29
C LEU A 63 -2.42 -9.86 3.01
N TRP A 64 -2.44 -10.50 1.83
CA TRP A 64 -2.73 -9.81 0.57
C TRP A 64 -4.14 -9.20 0.57
N LEU A 65 -5.13 -9.91 1.12
CA LEU A 65 -6.49 -9.37 1.27
C LEU A 65 -6.53 -8.19 2.25
N LEU A 66 -5.85 -8.29 3.38
CA LEU A 66 -5.73 -7.19 4.34
C LEU A 66 -5.06 -5.97 3.72
N SER A 67 -3.96 -6.17 2.98
CA SER A 67 -3.26 -5.11 2.24
C SER A 67 -4.17 -4.46 1.21
N LEU A 68 -4.93 -5.25 0.44
CA LEU A 68 -5.88 -4.72 -0.55
C LEU A 68 -6.97 -3.84 0.11
N LEU A 69 -7.55 -4.29 1.22
CA LEU A 69 -8.53 -3.48 1.95
C LEU A 69 -7.94 -2.15 2.41
N ALA A 70 -6.72 -2.18 2.95
CA ALA A 70 -6.02 -0.98 3.39
C ALA A 70 -5.71 -0.03 2.21
N VAL A 71 -5.30 -0.57 1.05
CA VAL A 71 -5.09 0.21 -0.18
C VAL A 71 -6.39 0.87 -0.64
N ILE A 72 -7.51 0.15 -0.64
CA ILE A 72 -8.82 0.70 -1.05
C ILE A 72 -9.23 1.84 -0.12
N ILE A 73 -9.06 1.66 1.19
CA ILE A 73 -9.37 2.69 2.20
C ILE A 73 -8.50 3.93 1.99
N GLN A 74 -7.18 3.75 1.90
CA GLN A 74 -6.23 4.86 1.76
C GLN A 74 -6.42 5.59 0.42
N MET A 75 -6.40 4.87 -0.70
CA MET A 75 -6.49 5.46 -2.04
C MET A 75 -7.89 6.01 -2.31
N GLY A 76 -8.94 5.37 -1.80
CA GLY A 76 -10.31 5.87 -1.88
C GLY A 76 -10.44 7.23 -1.19
N TYR A 77 -9.87 7.38 0.00
CA TYR A 77 -9.83 8.68 0.69
C TYR A 77 -9.07 9.74 -0.12
N ILE A 78 -7.90 9.39 -0.65
CA ILE A 78 -7.08 10.29 -1.48
C ILE A 78 -7.85 10.74 -2.72
N LEU A 79 -8.55 9.83 -3.41
CA LEU A 79 -9.30 10.13 -4.63
C LEU A 79 -10.53 11.01 -4.36
N ILE A 80 -11.32 10.69 -3.33
CA ILE A 80 -12.55 11.43 -2.99
C ILE A 80 -12.23 12.89 -2.64
N ASN A 81 -11.11 13.13 -1.95
CA ASN A 81 -10.71 14.48 -1.55
C ASN A 81 -9.82 15.20 -2.57
N GLY A 82 -9.52 14.57 -3.72
CA GLY A 82 -8.67 15.18 -4.75
C GLY A 82 -7.20 15.35 -4.35
N TYR A 83 -6.70 14.57 -3.37
CA TYR A 83 -5.34 14.67 -2.84
C TYR A 83 -4.31 13.84 -3.61
N ALA A 84 -4.68 13.27 -4.76
CA ALA A 84 -3.80 12.42 -5.54
C ALA A 84 -2.66 13.24 -6.18
N SER A 85 -1.43 13.06 -5.71
CA SER A 85 -0.25 13.68 -6.31
C SER A 85 0.00 13.23 -7.75
N SER A 86 -0.37 11.99 -8.08
CA SER A 86 -0.33 11.44 -9.44
C SER A 86 -1.45 10.42 -9.61
N MET A 87 -2.42 10.75 -10.46
CA MET A 87 -3.57 9.89 -10.75
C MET A 87 -3.13 8.52 -11.31
N VAL A 88 -2.11 8.53 -12.18
CA VAL A 88 -1.57 7.31 -12.77
C VAL A 88 -0.98 6.40 -11.68
N MET A 89 -0.20 6.96 -10.75
CA MET A 89 0.38 6.18 -9.65
C MET A 89 -0.68 5.61 -8.72
N THR A 90 -1.69 6.41 -8.36
CA THR A 90 -2.81 5.97 -7.52
C THR A 90 -3.57 4.79 -8.14
N ILE A 91 -3.90 4.87 -9.43
CA ILE A 91 -4.60 3.80 -10.14
C ILE A 91 -3.71 2.55 -10.24
N MET A 92 -2.42 2.70 -10.57
CA MET A 92 -1.50 1.57 -10.64
C MET A 92 -1.41 0.80 -9.31
N ILE A 93 -1.37 1.50 -8.16
CA ILE A 93 -1.32 0.86 -6.84
C ILE A 93 -2.55 -0.03 -6.63
N ILE A 94 -3.75 0.44 -6.97
CA ILE A 94 -5.00 -0.32 -6.83
C ILE A 94 -4.97 -1.56 -7.75
N VAL A 95 -4.57 -1.38 -9.01
CA VAL A 95 -4.48 -2.47 -9.99
C VAL A 95 -3.51 -3.56 -9.54
N PHE A 96 -2.32 -3.17 -9.06
CA PHE A 96 -1.34 -4.14 -8.55
C PHE A 96 -1.83 -4.84 -7.29
N ALA A 97 -2.48 -4.14 -6.35
CA ALA A 97 -3.04 -4.77 -5.16
C ALA A 97 -4.09 -5.84 -5.52
N LEU A 98 -4.98 -5.56 -6.48
CA LEU A 98 -5.95 -6.52 -7.00
C LEU A 98 -5.26 -7.72 -7.67
N PHE A 99 -4.25 -7.46 -8.51
CA PHE A 99 -3.47 -8.49 -9.16
C PHE A 99 -2.78 -9.43 -8.16
N PHE A 100 -2.16 -8.91 -7.11
CA PHE A 100 -1.48 -9.72 -6.12
C PHE A 100 -2.44 -10.61 -5.31
N VAL A 101 -3.61 -10.09 -4.95
CA VAL A 101 -4.66 -10.91 -4.31
C VAL A 101 -5.10 -12.04 -5.23
N TRP A 102 -5.35 -11.74 -6.50
CA TRP A 102 -5.73 -12.75 -7.49
C TRP A 102 -4.64 -13.81 -7.65
N PHE A 103 -3.38 -13.39 -7.77
CA PHE A 103 -2.24 -14.27 -7.95
C PHE A 103 -1.99 -15.17 -6.73
N ALA A 104 -2.14 -14.62 -5.52
CA ALA A 104 -2.02 -15.38 -4.27
C ALA A 104 -3.11 -16.46 -4.17
N ARG A 105 -4.38 -16.12 -4.45
CA ARG A 105 -5.49 -17.08 -4.50
C ARG A 105 -5.31 -18.13 -5.61
N LYS A 106 -4.77 -17.73 -6.76
CA LYS A 106 -4.47 -18.67 -7.85
C LYS A 106 -3.36 -19.65 -7.44
N SER A 107 -2.37 -19.18 -6.68
CA SER A 107 -1.30 -20.03 -6.15
C SER A 107 -1.84 -21.02 -5.11
N GLU A 108 -2.73 -20.58 -4.22
CA GLU A 108 -3.41 -21.43 -3.25
C GLU A 108 -4.25 -22.52 -3.93
N SER A 109 -5.12 -22.14 -4.87
CA SER A 109 -5.97 -23.10 -5.60
C SER A 109 -5.19 -24.12 -6.43
N LYS A 110 -3.96 -23.82 -6.82
CA LYS A 110 -3.06 -24.76 -7.51
C LYS A 110 -2.25 -25.65 -6.56
N GLY A 111 -2.44 -25.52 -5.25
CA GLY A 111 -1.67 -26.25 -4.24
C GLY A 111 -0.19 -25.83 -4.20
N TRP A 112 0.15 -24.65 -4.72
CA TRP A 112 1.53 -24.13 -4.67
C TRP A 112 1.91 -23.63 -3.27
N LEU A 113 0.90 -23.37 -2.42
CA LEU A 113 1.07 -22.92 -1.06
C LEU A 113 0.84 -24.08 -0.09
N SER A 114 1.72 -24.17 0.90
CA SER A 114 1.65 -25.07 2.07
C SER A 114 0.90 -24.44 3.24
#